data_AF-A0AAV9KA24-F1
#
_entry.id   AF-A0AAV9KA24-F1
#
_cell.length_a   1.000
_cell.length_b   1.000
_cell.length_c   1.000
_cell.angle_alpha   90.00
_cell.angle_beta   90.00
_cell.angle_gamma   90.00
#
_symmetry.space_group_name_H-M   'P 1'
#
loop_
_entity.id
_entity.type
_entity.pdbx_description
1 polymer ?
#
loop_
_entity_poly.entity_id
_entity_poly.type
_entity_poly.pdbx_seq_one_letter_code
_entity_poly.pdbx_strand_id
1 'polypeptide(L)'
;MLRDNFGSHQGYWWWNREVQCKVKVKNVAYKNLVKCADKEEKLILKRVYKKKKTKAKLLFMAAKTTNFNRLYVVELGDKDGDEKLYRLVKAREKKAHDLDQVKCMKDKED
;
A
#
# COMPACT_ATOMS: atom_id res chain seq x y z
N MET A 1 9.09 8.22 -20.74
CA MET A 1 7.70 8.51 -20.31
C MET A 1 7.15 7.22 -19.72
N LEU A 2 6.84 7.17 -18.42
CA LEU A 2 6.33 5.94 -17.79
C LEU A 2 4.82 5.89 -18.03
N ARG A 3 4.39 4.82 -18.69
CA ARG A 3 3.02 4.56 -19.11
C ARG A 3 2.19 4.23 -17.86
N ASP A 4 1.26 5.13 -17.52
CA ASP A 4 0.32 4.96 -16.41
C ASP A 4 -0.75 3.94 -16.81
N ASN A 5 -0.48 2.65 -16.55
CA ASN A 5 -1.44 1.58 -16.77
C ASN A 5 -2.34 1.43 -15.53
N PHE A 6 -3.24 2.39 -15.29
CA PHE A 6 -4.27 2.27 -14.26
C PHE A 6 -5.49 1.53 -14.83
N GLY A 7 -5.32 0.24 -15.09
CA GLY A 7 -6.43 -0.66 -15.40
C GLY A 7 -7.40 -0.72 -14.22
N SER A 8 -8.58 -0.11 -14.40
CA SER A 8 -9.82 -0.36 -13.64
C SER A 8 -9.62 -0.69 -12.15
N HIS A 9 -9.28 0.31 -11.34
CA HIS A 9 -9.26 0.16 -9.88
C HIS A 9 -10.46 0.85 -9.24
N GLN A 10 -11.56 0.11 -9.16
CA GLN A 10 -12.53 0.26 -8.06
C GLN A 10 -11.92 -0.17 -6.69
N GLY A 11 -10.59 -0.32 -6.60
CA GLY A 11 -9.96 -1.39 -5.84
C GLY A 11 -9.40 -1.06 -4.46
N TYR A 12 -9.19 0.20 -4.07
CA TYR A 12 -8.66 0.50 -2.72
C TYR A 12 -9.17 1.84 -2.19
N TRP A 13 -10.24 1.79 -1.39
CA TRP A 13 -10.87 2.99 -0.81
C TRP A 13 -9.92 3.79 0.11
N TRP A 14 -8.82 3.18 0.55
CA TRP A 14 -7.73 3.80 1.33
C TRP A 14 -6.61 4.43 0.49
N TRP A 15 -6.66 4.32 -0.85
CA TRP A 15 -5.65 4.87 -1.77
C TRP A 15 -5.95 6.33 -2.16
N ASN A 16 -6.02 7.21 -1.16
CA ASN A 16 -6.35 8.62 -1.35
C ASN A 16 -5.18 9.46 -1.89
N ARG A 17 -5.48 10.70 -2.32
CA ARG A 17 -4.51 11.65 -2.88
C ARG A 17 -3.32 11.90 -1.96
N GLU A 18 -3.55 11.97 -0.65
CA GLU A 18 -2.48 12.19 0.32
C GLU A 18 -1.51 11.01 0.40
N VAL A 19 -2.04 9.77 0.48
CA VAL A 19 -1.23 8.55 0.45
C VAL A 19 -0.41 8.49 -0.84
N GLN A 20 -1.02 8.78 -1.99
CA GLN A 20 -0.34 8.82 -3.27
C GLN A 20 0.78 9.87 -3.30
N CYS A 21 0.51 11.09 -2.84
CA CYS A 21 1.52 12.15 -2.76
C CYS A 21 2.72 11.74 -1.92
N LYS A 22 2.50 11.10 -0.77
CA LYS A 22 3.58 10.70 0.15
C LYS A 22 4.39 9.54 -0.40
N VAL A 23 3.73 8.60 -1.09
CA VAL A 23 4.40 7.53 -1.83
C VAL A 23 5.27 8.10 -2.97
N LYS A 24 4.77 9.08 -3.72
CA LYS A 24 5.55 9.78 -4.76
C LYS A 24 6.77 10.47 -4.17
N VAL A 25 6.63 11.23 -3.08
CA VAL A 25 7.75 11.89 -2.38
C VAL A 25 8.79 10.88 -1.87
N LYS A 26 8.34 9.75 -1.32
CA LYS A 26 9.23 8.64 -0.91
C LYS A 26 9.99 8.08 -2.11
N ASN A 27 9.31 7.85 -3.24
CA ASN A 27 9.92 7.29 -4.45
C ASN A 27 10.96 8.24 -5.06
N VAL A 28 10.71 9.55 -5.08
CA VAL A 28 11.70 10.55 -5.52
C VAL A 28 12.95 10.50 -4.63
N ALA A 29 12.78 10.44 -3.31
CA ALA A 29 13.92 10.33 -2.39
C ALA A 29 14.72 9.03 -2.57
N TYR A 30 14.04 7.92 -2.88
CA TYR A 30 14.70 6.66 -3.21
C TYR A 30 15.50 6.76 -4.51
N LYS A 31 14.95 7.38 -5.55
CA LYS A 31 15.66 7.60 -6.82
C LYS A 31 16.94 8.43 -6.62
N ASN A 32 16.86 9.49 -5.81
CA ASN A 32 18.04 10.31 -5.49
C ASN A 32 19.08 9.50 -4.72
N LEU A 33 18.67 8.69 -3.74
CA LEU A 33 19.56 7.81 -2.98
C LEU A 33 20.29 6.77 -3.86
N VAL A 34 19.58 6.18 -4.83
CA VAL A 34 20.14 5.17 -5.73
C VAL A 34 21.12 5.79 -6.72
N LYS A 35 20.82 6.99 -7.24
CA LYS A 35 21.67 7.70 -8.21
C LYS A 35 22.92 8.34 -7.59
N CYS A 36 22.94 8.56 -6.27
CA CYS A 36 24.07 9.20 -5.59
C CYS A 36 25.28 8.26 -5.51
N ALA A 37 26.39 8.70 -6.11
CA ALA A 37 27.68 8.02 -6.11
C ALA A 37 28.55 8.40 -4.89
N ASP A 38 28.40 9.63 -4.39
CA ASP A 38 29.15 10.12 -3.23
C ASP A 38 28.75 9.41 -1.94
N LYS A 39 29.73 8.94 -1.16
CA LYS A 39 29.45 8.10 0.02
C LYS A 39 28.84 8.90 1.18
N GLU A 40 29.26 10.13 1.39
CA GLU A 40 28.81 10.96 2.52
C GLU A 40 27.40 11.51 2.27
N GLU A 41 27.17 12.05 1.08
CA GLU A 41 25.86 12.52 0.63
C GLU A 41 24.85 11.36 0.61
N LYS A 42 25.27 10.16 0.22
CA LYS A 42 24.42 8.96 0.27
C LYS A 42 23.95 8.62 1.68
N LEU A 43 24.75 8.86 2.72
CA LEU A 43 24.32 8.68 4.12
C LEU A 43 23.24 9.69 4.50
N ILE A 44 23.37 10.94 4.05
CA ILE A 44 22.37 11.99 4.27
C ILE A 44 21.07 11.63 3.55
N LEU A 45 21.14 11.28 2.27
CA LEU A 45 19.99 10.86 1.47
C LEU A 45 19.31 9.61 2.03
N LYS A 46 20.09 8.68 2.61
CA LYS A 46 19.55 7.48 3.28
C LYS A 46 18.71 7.86 4.50
N ARG A 47 19.17 8.82 5.32
CA ARG A 47 18.40 9.36 6.47
C ARG A 47 17.12 10.04 5.98
N VAL A 48 17.20 10.86 4.93
CA VAL A 48 16.04 11.54 4.33
C VAL A 48 15.01 10.55 3.79
N TYR A 49 15.45 9.53 3.05
CA TYR A 49 14.60 8.47 2.53
C TYR A 49 13.91 7.71 3.66
N LYS A 50 14.64 7.30 4.72
CA LYS A 50 14.04 6.62 5.88
C LYS A 50 12.91 7.44 6.50
N LYS A 51 13.13 8.74 6.73
CA LYS A 51 12.10 9.64 7.26
C LYS A 51 10.87 9.69 6.35
N LYS A 52 11.05 9.84 5.03
CA LYS A 52 9.95 9.87 4.05
C LYS A 52 9.22 8.53 3.95
N LYS A 53 9.93 7.40 4.01
CA LYS A 53 9.37 6.04 4.04
C LYS A 53 8.48 5.84 5.26
N THR A 54 8.94 6.23 6.45
CA THR A 54 8.14 6.12 7.68
C THR A 54 6.89 6.98 7.60
N LYS A 55 6.99 8.23 7.15
CA LYS A 55 5.83 9.11 6.96
C LYS A 55 4.80 8.53 5.99
N ALA A 56 5.24 7.99 4.85
CA ALA A 56 4.34 7.34 3.89
C ALA A 56 3.69 6.09 4.49
N LYS A 57 4.43 5.28 5.25
CA LYS A 57 3.90 4.09 5.93
C LYS A 57 2.84 4.45 6.98
N LEU A 58 3.09 5.48 7.78
CA LEU A 58 2.14 5.97 8.79
C LEU A 58 0.84 6.44 8.15
N LEU A 59 0.91 7.25 7.10
CA LEU A 59 -0.29 7.73 6.41
C LEU A 59 -1.06 6.61 5.71
N PHE A 60 -0.35 5.65 5.13
CA PHE A 60 -0.98 4.44 4.59
C PHE A 60 -1.72 3.67 5.68
N MET A 61 -1.10 3.46 6.85
CA MET A 61 -1.73 2.78 7.97
C MET A 61 -2.93 3.56 8.49
N ALA A 62 -2.82 4.88 8.68
CA ALA A 62 -3.92 5.72 9.11
C ALA A 62 -5.10 5.65 8.13
N ALA A 63 -4.86 5.83 6.82
CA ALA A 63 -5.92 5.73 5.81
C ALA A 63 -6.58 4.34 5.77
N LYS A 64 -5.80 3.28 5.97
CA LYS A 64 -6.31 1.91 6.05
C LYS A 64 -7.15 1.70 7.30
N THR A 65 -6.67 2.12 8.47
CA THR A 65 -7.37 2.02 9.75
C THR A 65 -8.66 2.85 9.76
N THR A 66 -8.62 4.11 9.32
CA THR A 66 -9.81 4.97 9.24
C THR A 66 -10.90 4.35 8.38
N ASN A 67 -10.54 3.81 7.21
CA ASN A 67 -11.52 3.15 6.35
C ASN A 67 -12.04 1.85 6.94
N PHE A 68 -11.19 1.04 7.60
CA PHE A 68 -11.68 -0.15 8.29
C PHE A 68 -12.62 0.22 9.44
N ASN A 69 -12.26 1.19 10.28
CA ASN A 69 -13.14 1.66 11.35
C ASN A 69 -14.47 2.16 10.81
N ARG A 70 -14.48 2.89 9.69
CA ARG A 70 -15.72 3.30 9.02
C ARG A 70 -16.56 2.11 8.58
N LEU A 71 -15.94 1.07 8.00
CA LEU A 71 -16.64 -0.16 7.61
C LEU A 71 -17.22 -0.87 8.84
N TYR A 72 -16.43 -1.01 9.91
CA TYR A 72 -16.90 -1.61 11.16
C TYR A 72 -18.08 -0.86 11.77
N VAL A 73 -18.00 0.48 11.89
CA VAL A 73 -19.06 1.29 12.48
C VAL A 73 -20.35 1.24 11.65
N VAL A 74 -20.25 1.27 10.32
CA VAL A 74 -21.42 1.21 9.42
C VAL A 74 -22.03 -0.18 9.39
N GLU A 75 -21.21 -1.24 9.41
CA GLU A 75 -21.72 -2.62 9.31
C GLU A 75 -22.21 -3.17 10.65
N LEU A 76 -21.54 -2.90 11.77
CA LEU A 76 -21.92 -3.39 13.11
C LEU A 76 -23.15 -2.68 13.71
N GLY A 77 -23.60 -1.57 13.14
CA GLY A 77 -24.82 -0.88 13.58
C GLY A 77 -26.13 -1.56 13.13
N ASP A 78 -26.04 -2.47 12.16
CA ASP A 78 -27.17 -3.26 11.67
C ASP A 78 -27.31 -4.57 12.45
N LYS A 79 -28.55 -5.07 12.61
CA LYS A 79 -28.83 -6.38 13.25
C LYS A 79 -28.09 -7.57 12.62
N ASP A 80 -27.70 -7.45 11.35
CA ASP A 80 -26.94 -8.46 10.58
C ASP A 80 -25.44 -8.11 10.40
N GLY A 81 -24.93 -7.15 11.18
CA GLY A 81 -23.57 -6.63 11.01
C GLY A 81 -22.46 -7.68 11.12
N ASP A 82 -22.63 -8.62 12.04
CA ASP A 82 -21.68 -9.70 12.28
C ASP A 82 -21.58 -10.67 11.09
N GLU A 83 -22.71 -10.97 10.43
CA GLU A 83 -22.73 -11.86 9.27
C GLU A 83 -22.08 -11.20 8.04
N LYS A 84 -22.37 -9.92 7.82
CA LYS A 84 -21.76 -9.13 6.73
C LYS A 84 -20.25 -9.03 6.93
N LEU A 85 -19.80 -8.76 8.15
CA LEU A 85 -18.39 -8.68 8.49
C LEU A 85 -17.69 -10.03 8.32
N TYR A 86 -18.30 -11.12 8.76
CA TYR A 86 -17.78 -12.47 8.56
C TYR A 86 -17.53 -12.75 7.08
N ARG A 87 -18.52 -12.46 6.21
CA ARG A 87 -18.38 -12.62 4.75
C ARG A 87 -17.25 -11.77 4.19
N LEU A 88 -17.09 -10.53 4.65
CA LEU A 88 -16.03 -9.63 4.21
C LEU A 88 -14.63 -10.07 4.66
N VAL A 89 -14.49 -10.53 5.90
CA VAL A 89 -13.23 -11.10 6.42
C VAL A 89 -12.87 -12.34 5.61
N LYS A 90 -13.80 -13.28 5.40
CA LYS A 90 -13.56 -14.49 4.58
C LYS A 90 -13.20 -14.15 3.13
N ALA A 91 -13.83 -13.14 2.53
CA ALA A 91 -13.49 -12.69 1.18
C ALA A 91 -12.09 -12.09 1.11
N ARG A 92 -11.66 -11.35 2.15
CA ARG A 92 -10.30 -10.80 2.24
C ARG A 92 -9.24 -11.88 2.47
N GLU A 93 -9.50 -12.84 3.36
CA GLU A 93 -8.62 -14.01 3.57
C GLU A 93 -8.39 -14.74 2.24
N LYS A 94 -9.46 -15.10 1.53
CA LYS A 94 -9.36 -15.78 0.22
C LYS A 94 -8.53 -14.98 -0.78
N LYS A 95 -8.74 -13.67 -0.89
CA LYS A 95 -7.94 -12.80 -1.77
C LYS A 95 -6.47 -12.69 -1.36
N ALA A 96 -6.17 -12.72 -0.06
CA ALA A 96 -4.79 -12.68 0.42
C ALA A 96 -4.05 -13.99 0.12
N HIS A 97 -4.72 -15.15 0.27
CA HIS A 97 -4.17 -16.45 -0.10
C HIS A 97 -3.87 -16.55 -1.60
N ASP A 98 -4.76 -16.04 -2.45
CA ASP A 98 -4.58 -16.03 -3.90
C ASP A 98 -3.33 -15.22 -4.31
N LEU A 99 -3.13 -14.04 -3.70
CA LEU A 99 -1.95 -13.20 -3.97
C LEU A 99 -0.62 -13.82 -3.51
N ASP A 100 -0.64 -14.68 -2.49
CA ASP A 100 0.56 -15.38 -2.02
C ASP A 100 0.94 -16.55 -2.95
N GLN A 101 -0.05 -17.16 -3.63
CA GLN A 101 0.17 -18.23 -4.61
C GLN A 101 0.82 -17.75 -5.92
N VAL A 102 0.64 -16.48 -6.31
CA VAL A 102 1.18 -15.92 -7.57
C VAL A 102 2.72 -15.75 -7.56
N LYS A 103 3.39 -15.86 -6.40
CA LYS A 103 4.87 -15.76 -6.32
C LYS A 103 5.62 -16.99 -6.83
N CYS A 104 4.93 -18.07 -7.21
CA CYS A 104 5.55 -19.37 -7.48
C CYS A 104 5.55 -19.79 -8.96
N MET A 105 5.35 -18.88 -9.92
CA MET A 105 5.71 -19.18 -11.33
C MET A 105 7.19 -18.86 -11.53
N LYS A 106 8.05 -19.84 -11.24
CA LYS A 106 9.44 -19.83 -11.72
C LYS A 106 9.40 -20.14 -13.21
N ASP A 107 9.83 -19.19 -14.04
CA ASP A 107 10.14 -19.46 -15.44
C ASP A 107 11.22 -20.55 -15.48
N LYS A 108 10.88 -21.71 -16.04
CA LYS A 108 11.88 -22.68 -16.49
C LYS A 108 12.30 -22.21 -17.88
N GLU A 109 13.52 -21.69 -17.98
CA GLU A 109 14.19 -21.44 -19.26
C GLU A 109 14.59 -22.79 -19.86
N ASP A 110 14.11 -23.09 -21.06
CA ASP A 110 14.69 -24.04 -22.02
C ASP A 110 15.54 -23.26 -23.03
#